data_AF-A0A3D4VZR9-F1
#
_entry.id   AF-A0A3D4VZR9-F1
#
_cell.length_a   1.000
_cell.length_b   1.000
_cell.length_c   1.000
_cell.angle_alpha   90.00
_cell.angle_beta   90.00
_cell.angle_gamma   90.00
#
_symmetry.space_group_name_H-M   'P 1'
#
loop_
_entity.id
_entity.type
_entity.pdbx_description
1 polymer ?
#
loop_
_entity_poly.entity_id
_entity_poly.type
_entity_poly.pdbx_seq_one_letter_code
_entity_poly.pdbx_strand_id
1 'polypeptide(L)'
;NQQGSPFYTEDASAMQRSHKRIASTFPVSRVYQAHIPTFAAGYWLFGFASKKYHPIDDLDADAWKALNMRTRYYTTRLHVGAFYLPAFLEEMLREVEEPK
;
A
#
# COMPACT_ATOMS: atom_id res chain seq x y z
N ASN A 1 -7.40 -4.32 -3.26
CA ASN A 1 -6.43 -5.23 -3.92
C ASN A 1 -5.48 -5.76 -2.85
N GLN A 2 -5.45 -7.08 -2.60
CA GLN A 2 -4.50 -7.69 -1.66
C GLN A 2 -3.30 -8.23 -2.45
N GLN A 3 -2.07 -7.93 -2.02
CA GLN A 3 -0.87 -8.17 -2.81
C GLN A 3 -0.01 -9.34 -2.29
N GLY A 4 -0.16 -9.75 -1.02
CA GLY A 4 0.64 -10.84 -0.45
C GLY A 4 1.74 -10.36 0.49
N SER A 5 2.51 -11.30 1.02
CA SER A 5 3.72 -11.01 1.80
C SER A 5 4.93 -10.94 0.87
N PRO A 6 5.78 -9.91 0.95
CA PRO A 6 6.91 -9.77 0.03
C PRO A 6 8.09 -10.67 0.38
N PHE A 7 8.01 -11.41 1.49
CA PHE A 7 9.06 -12.32 1.93
C PHE A 7 8.99 -13.69 1.26
N TYR A 8 7.89 -14.01 0.57
CA TYR A 8 7.73 -15.25 -0.20
C TYR A 8 7.78 -14.94 -1.69
N THR A 9 8.64 -15.64 -2.42
CA THR A 9 8.94 -15.35 -3.82
C THR A 9 7.70 -15.41 -4.72
N GLU A 10 6.81 -16.36 -4.45
CA GLU A 10 5.55 -16.53 -5.19
C GLU A 10 4.62 -15.34 -4.99
N ASP A 11 4.46 -14.90 -3.74
CA ASP A 11 3.65 -13.75 -3.36
C ASP A 11 4.22 -12.44 -3.92
N ALA A 12 5.54 -12.23 -3.80
CA ALA A 12 6.21 -11.07 -4.36
C ALA A 12 6.01 -10.98 -5.89
N SER A 13 6.18 -12.09 -6.60
CA SER A 13 5.97 -12.16 -8.04
C SER A 13 4.50 -11.89 -8.42
N ALA A 14 3.55 -12.39 -7.63
CA ALA A 14 2.13 -12.12 -7.83
C ALA A 14 1.78 -10.65 -7.60
N MET A 15 2.34 -10.05 -6.54
CA MET A 15 2.20 -8.62 -6.25
C MET A 15 2.69 -7.77 -7.43
N GLN A 16 3.91 -8.00 -7.91
CA GLN A 16 4.51 -7.21 -8.98
C GLN A 16 3.63 -7.22 -10.24
N ARG A 17 3.11 -8.39 -10.63
CA ARG A 17 2.20 -8.50 -11.79
C ARG A 17 0.89 -7.75 -11.57
N SER A 18 0.31 -7.85 -10.38
CA SER A 18 -0.95 -7.18 -10.02
C SER A 18 -0.76 -5.65 -10.00
N HIS A 19 0.31 -5.18 -9.37
CA HIS A 19 0.69 -3.77 -9.34
C HIS A 19 0.90 -3.21 -10.75
N LYS A 20 1.64 -3.91 -11.61
CA LYS A 20 1.88 -3.50 -13.01
C LYS A 20 0.59 -3.23 -13.79
N ARG A 21 -0.38 -4.15 -13.68
CA ARG A 21 -1.68 -4.04 -14.38
C ARG A 21 -2.51 -2.86 -13.89
N ILE A 22 -2.41 -2.56 -12.59
CA ILE A 22 -3.14 -1.43 -11.99
C ILE A 22 -2.46 -0.12 -12.36
N ALA A 23 -1.14 -0.05 -12.26
CA ALA A 23 -0.35 1.13 -12.62
C ALA A 23 -0.53 1.52 -14.09
N SER A 24 -0.75 0.56 -15.00
CA SER A 24 -1.05 0.86 -16.41
C SER A 24 -2.45 1.42 -16.65
N THR A 25 -3.35 1.36 -15.67
CA THR A 25 -4.76 1.75 -15.81
C THR A 25 -5.10 3.00 -14.99
N PHE A 26 -4.50 3.14 -13.82
CA PHE A 26 -4.79 4.21 -12.87
C PHE A 26 -3.59 5.16 -12.78
N PRO A 27 -3.80 6.48 -12.95
CA PRO A 27 -2.72 7.47 -12.85
C PRO A 27 -2.12 7.54 -11.44
N VAL A 28 -2.88 7.15 -10.41
CA VAL A 28 -2.38 6.98 -9.05
C VAL A 28 -2.45 5.51 -8.70
N SER A 29 -1.29 4.87 -8.60
CA SER A 29 -1.12 3.51 -8.07
C SER A 29 -0.08 3.54 -6.96
N ARG A 30 -0.41 3.04 -5.77
CA ARG A 30 0.47 3.00 -4.60
C ARG A 30 0.32 1.67 -3.89
N VAL A 31 1.37 1.25 -3.20
CA VAL A 31 1.35 0.10 -2.30
C VAL A 31 1.44 0.61 -0.86
N TYR A 32 0.68 0.00 0.04
CA TYR A 32 0.79 0.24 1.48
C TYR A 32 0.92 -1.06 2.26
N GLN A 33 1.58 -0.97 3.41
CA GLN A 33 1.86 -2.09 4.29
C GLN A 33 0.92 -2.11 5.51
N ALA A 34 0.63 -3.29 6.02
CA ALA A 34 0.01 -3.45 7.33
C ALA A 34 0.64 -4.62 8.09
N HIS A 35 0.74 -4.46 9.40
CA HIS A 35 1.14 -5.52 10.30
C HIS A 35 -0.10 -6.30 10.77
N ILE A 36 -0.21 -7.56 10.37
CA ILE A 36 -1.34 -8.47 10.65
C ILE A 36 -0.76 -9.80 11.16
N PRO A 37 -0.67 -10.02 12.48
CA PRO A 37 0.07 -11.15 13.06
C PRO A 37 -0.35 -12.54 12.61
N THR A 38 -1.62 -12.70 12.20
CA THR A 38 -2.16 -13.98 11.74
C THR A 38 -1.84 -14.29 10.27
N PHE A 39 -1.26 -13.34 9.53
CA PHE A 39 -0.83 -13.55 8.15
C PHE A 39 0.63 -14.00 8.12
N ALA A 40 1.02 -14.64 7.02
CA ALA A 40 2.38 -15.14 6.85
C ALA A 40 3.42 -14.01 7.03
N ALA A 41 4.42 -14.24 7.87
CA ALA A 41 5.42 -13.25 8.32
C ALA A 41 4.87 -12.00 9.04
N GLY A 42 3.58 -11.94 9.38
CA GLY A 42 2.96 -10.82 10.10
C GLY A 42 2.88 -9.51 9.30
N TYR A 43 3.32 -9.50 8.04
CA TYR A 43 3.57 -8.31 7.24
C TYR A 43 2.94 -8.47 5.87
N TRP A 44 2.01 -7.59 5.53
CA TRP A 44 1.17 -7.74 4.35
C TRP A 44 1.07 -6.46 3.53
N LEU A 45 1.07 -6.61 2.21
CA LEU A 45 0.97 -5.49 1.27
C LEU A 45 -0.41 -5.43 0.63
N PHE A 46 -0.85 -4.20 0.37
CA PHE A 46 -2.11 -3.89 -0.28
C PHE A 46 -1.89 -2.85 -1.36
N GLY A 47 -2.70 -2.93 -2.43
CA GLY A 47 -2.68 -1.95 -3.53
C GLY A 47 -3.78 -0.91 -3.37
N PHE A 48 -3.40 0.36 -3.44
CA PHE A 48 -4.28 1.52 -3.61
C PHE A 48 -4.24 2.00 -5.07
N ALA A 49 -5.40 2.25 -5.65
CA ALA A 49 -5.53 2.71 -7.02
C ALA A 49 -6.60 3.79 -7.12
N SER A 50 -6.31 4.86 -7.84
CA SER A 50 -7.20 6.01 -7.95
C SER A 50 -7.01 6.75 -9.27
N LYS A 51 -8.08 7.37 -9.74
CA LYS A 51 -8.06 8.25 -10.92
C LYS A 51 -7.82 9.72 -10.57
N LYS A 52 -7.92 10.09 -9.29
CA LYS A 52 -7.92 11.48 -8.84
C LYS A 52 -7.13 11.69 -7.55
N TYR A 53 -7.50 10.97 -6.50
CA TYR A 53 -6.98 11.19 -5.15
C TYR A 53 -5.67 10.43 -4.90
N HIS A 54 -4.64 11.14 -4.46
CA HIS A 54 -3.42 10.60 -3.84
C HIS A 54 -3.72 10.21 -2.38
N PRO A 55 -3.30 9.01 -1.92
CA PRO A 55 -3.73 8.52 -0.61
C PRO A 55 -3.11 9.29 0.55
N ILE A 56 -2.01 10.01 0.34
CA ILE A 56 -1.37 10.85 1.36
C ILE A 56 -1.80 12.32 1.18
N ASP A 57 -1.69 12.85 -0.04
CA ASP A 57 -1.81 14.29 -0.27
C ASP A 57 -3.26 14.77 -0.19
N ASP A 58 -4.22 13.89 -0.51
CA ASP A 58 -5.65 14.17 -0.42
C ASP A 58 -6.30 13.60 0.87
N LEU A 59 -5.49 13.20 1.87
CA LEU A 59 -6.02 12.77 3.16
C LEU A 59 -6.59 13.97 3.94
N ASP A 60 -7.92 14.03 4.07
CA ASP A 60 -8.59 14.96 5.00
C ASP A 60 -8.57 14.41 6.43
N ALA A 61 -7.43 14.59 7.09
CA ALA A 61 -7.22 14.09 8.45
C ALA A 61 -8.12 14.81 9.47
N ASP A 62 -8.49 16.07 9.23
CA ASP A 62 -9.32 16.85 10.14
C ASP A 62 -10.78 16.40 10.09
N ALA A 63 -11.33 16.18 8.89
CA ALA A 63 -12.65 15.59 8.73
C ALA A 63 -12.71 14.19 9.37
N TRP A 64 -11.68 13.35 9.18
CA TRP A 64 -11.63 12.03 9.83
C TRP A 64 -11.64 12.14 11.36
N LYS A 65 -10.82 13.03 11.94
CA LYS A 65 -10.77 13.24 13.40
C LYS A 65 -12.10 13.79 13.94
N ALA A 66 -12.79 14.63 13.19
CA ALA A 66 -14.08 15.19 13.57
C ALA A 66 -15.19 14.13 13.71
N LEU A 67 -15.05 12.96 13.09
CA LEU A 67 -15.97 11.82 13.27
C LEU A 67 -15.92 11.23 14.69
N ASN A 68 -14.89 11.56 15.48
CA ASN A 68 -14.70 11.10 16.86
C ASN A 68 -14.84 9.57 17.04
N MET A 69 -14.40 8.82 16.04
CA MET A 69 -14.49 7.36 16.02
C MET A 69 -13.40 6.73 16.88
N ARG A 70 -13.78 5.73 17.70
CA ARG A 70 -12.81 4.89 18.40
C ARG A 70 -12.32 3.77 17.49
N THR A 71 -11.04 3.81 17.13
CA THR A 71 -10.35 2.75 16.39
C THR A 71 -9.38 1.99 17.29
N ARG A 72 -9.07 0.73 16.93
CA ARG A 72 -8.08 -0.11 17.65
C ARG A 72 -6.73 -0.22 16.93
N TYR A 73 -6.65 0.28 15.69
CA TYR A 73 -5.48 0.12 14.83
C TYR A 73 -5.24 1.39 13.99
N TYR A 74 -6.23 1.76 13.17
CA TYR A 74 -6.11 2.91 12.28
C TYR A 74 -5.95 4.22 13.05
N THR A 75 -4.98 5.03 12.64
CA THR A 75 -4.88 6.46 12.97
C THR A 75 -4.49 7.19 11.68
N THR A 76 -4.77 8.49 11.57
CA THR A 76 -4.35 9.27 10.39
C THR A 76 -2.83 9.32 10.23
N ARG A 77 -2.08 9.24 11.34
CA ARG A 77 -0.62 9.09 11.33
C ARG A 77 -0.18 7.74 10.76
N LEU A 78 -0.83 6.65 11.21
CA LEU A 78 -0.56 5.30 10.70
C LEU A 78 -0.93 5.19 9.22
N HIS A 79 -2.00 5.85 8.78
CA HIS A 79 -2.38 5.91 7.37
C HIS A 79 -1.23 6.39 6.50
N VAL A 80 -0.64 7.55 6.83
CA VAL A 80 0.50 8.09 6.07
C VAL A 80 1.70 7.16 6.17
N GLY A 81 2.04 6.70 7.37
CA GLY A 81 3.16 5.78 7.60
C GLY A 81 3.04 4.44 6.86
N ALA A 82 1.82 3.96 6.62
CA ALA A 82 1.58 2.72 5.89
C ALA A 82 2.06 2.78 4.43
N PHE A 83 2.15 3.98 3.85
CA PHE A 83 2.64 4.20 2.48
C PHE A 83 4.16 4.43 2.40
N TYR A 84 4.88 4.53 3.53
CA TYR A 84 6.34 4.62 3.56
C TYR A 84 6.96 3.24 3.68
N LEU A 85 7.45 2.70 2.56
CA LEU A 85 7.88 1.32 2.46
C LEU A 85 9.37 1.15 2.81
N PRO A 86 9.78 -0.01 3.35
CA PRO A 86 11.18 -0.40 3.41
C PRO A 86 11.87 -0.33 2.04
N ALA A 87 13.16 0.02 2.03
CA ALA A 87 13.93 0.27 0.82
C ALA A 87 13.86 -0.86 -0.23
N PHE A 88 13.91 -2.13 0.20
CA PHE A 88 13.83 -3.27 -0.72
C PHE A 88 12.49 -3.35 -1.48
N LEU A 89 11.41 -2.85 -0.87
CA LEU A 89 10.10 -2.77 -1.52
C LEU A 89 10.01 -1.61 -2.47
N GLU A 90 10.61 -0.47 -2.12
CA GLU A 90 10.70 0.66 -3.04
C GLU A 90 11.46 0.25 -4.33
N GLU A 91 12.57 -0.46 -4.19
CA GLU A 91 13.33 -1.02 -5.32
C GLU A 91 12.48 -2.00 -6.14
N MET A 92 11.83 -2.97 -5.47
CA MET A 92 10.97 -3.95 -6.12
C MET A 92 9.82 -3.34 -6.91
N LEU A 93 9.21 -2.26 -6.41
CA LEU A 93 8.13 -1.54 -7.10
C LEU A 93 8.65 -0.69 -8.25
N ARG A 94 9.81 -0.04 -8.07
CA ARG A 94 10.44 0.75 -9.13
C ARG A 94 10.76 -0.09 -10.36
N GLU A 95 11.28 -1.30 -10.20
CA GLU A 95 11.54 -2.23 -11.31
C GLU A 95 10.27 -2.60 -12.10
N VAL A 96 9.11 -2.57 -11.44
CA VAL A 96 7.80 -2.85 -12.05
C VAL A 96 7.27 -1.65 -12.83
N GLU A 97 7.42 -0.46 -12.28
CA GLU A 97 6.91 0.81 -12.82
C GLU A 97 7.80 1.37 -13.94
N GLU A 98 9.11 1.21 -13.81
CA GLU A 98 10.14 1.66 -14.76
C GLU A 98 10.93 0.45 -15.30
N PRO A 99 10.32 -0.43 -16.12
CA PRO A 99 11.04 -1.56 -16.66
C PRO A 99 12.18 -1.08 -17.58
N LYS A 100 13.38 -1.65 -17.39
CA LYS A 100 14.54 -1.44 -18.27
C LYS A 100 14.25 -1.81 -19.72
#